data_AF-A0A955TI15-F1
#
_entry.id   AF-A0A955TI15-F1
#
_cell.length_a   1.000
_cell.length_b   1.000
_cell.length_c   1.000
_cell.angle_alpha   90.00
_cell.angle_beta   90.00
_cell.angle_gamma   90.00
#
_symmetry.space_group_name_H-M   'P 1'
#
loop_
_entity.id
_entity.type
_entity.pdbx_description
1 polymer ?
#
loop_
_entity_poly.entity_id
_entity_poly.type
_entity_poly.pdbx_seq_one_letter_code
_entity_poly.pdbx_strand_id
1 'polypeptide(L)'
;MFPHTISLSQLYPSGATETQKLAQSTAELISGFSKKGGPNLTDYPLLNTLLQQFSRENIHKIFSADQLALIRAAFGEALSPATIQGWAYHKPLGYAGDYQIIEKIYNYSTSLNPHLSKWDEFFHTQKAPKAVRNRLSFFLD
;
A
#
# COMPACT_ATOMS: atom_id res chain seq x y z
N MET A 1 17.38 -2.23 18.59
CA MET A 1 17.19 -3.69 18.64
C MET A 1 15.98 -4.01 17.77
N PHE A 2 16.21 -4.27 16.48
CA PHE A 2 15.14 -4.61 15.53
C PHE A 2 14.87 -6.11 15.66
N PRO A 3 13.62 -6.55 15.94
CA PRO A 3 13.33 -7.97 15.87
C PRO A 3 13.10 -8.37 14.41
N HIS A 4 13.84 -9.40 14.00
CA HIS A 4 13.56 -10.33 12.90
C HIS A 4 13.45 -9.76 11.48
N THR A 5 14.57 -9.82 10.76
CA THR A 5 14.60 -10.07 9.31
C THR A 5 13.76 -11.31 9.00
N ILE A 6 12.65 -11.12 8.27
CA ILE A 6 11.87 -12.23 7.71
C ILE A 6 12.78 -12.97 6.73
N SER A 7 13.07 -14.24 7.02
CA SER A 7 13.92 -15.09 6.17
C SER A 7 13.22 -15.39 4.84
N LEU A 8 13.96 -15.25 3.74
CA LEU A 8 13.51 -15.56 2.38
C LEU A 8 13.17 -17.06 2.21
N SER A 9 13.56 -17.95 3.13
CA SER A 9 13.16 -19.36 3.09
C SER A 9 11.71 -19.63 3.51
N GLN A 10 10.98 -18.63 4.04
CA GLN A 10 9.55 -18.73 4.40
C GLN A 10 8.60 -18.34 3.24
N LEU A 11 9.13 -18.16 2.02
CA LEU A 11 8.43 -17.55 0.88
C LEU A 11 7.39 -18.44 0.19
N TYR A 12 7.25 -19.70 0.59
CA TYR A 12 6.11 -20.55 0.24
C TYR A 12 5.65 -21.27 1.51
N PRO A 13 4.57 -20.80 2.13
CA PRO A 13 3.94 -21.51 3.21
C PRO A 13 3.63 -22.95 2.77
N SER A 14 4.27 -23.91 3.42
CA SER A 14 4.07 -25.34 3.14
C SER A 14 2.80 -25.88 3.83
N GLY A 15 2.11 -25.03 4.59
CA GLY A 15 0.84 -25.35 5.26
C GLY A 15 0.06 -24.12 5.75
N ALA A 16 -1.23 -24.32 6.05
CA ALA A 16 -2.18 -23.28 6.44
C ALA A 16 -1.75 -22.48 7.69
N THR A 17 -0.95 -23.06 8.58
CA THR A 17 -0.41 -22.38 9.77
C THR A 17 0.64 -21.34 9.44
N GLU A 18 1.43 -21.55 8.37
CA GLU A 18 2.47 -20.60 7.95
C GLU A 18 1.87 -19.40 7.21
N THR A 19 0.85 -19.61 6.36
CA THR A 19 0.12 -18.51 5.71
C THR A 19 -0.57 -17.63 6.76
N GLN A 20 -1.13 -18.25 7.80
CA GLN A 20 -1.79 -17.53 8.90
C GLN A 20 -0.80 -16.66 9.68
N LYS A 21 0.37 -17.20 10.05
CA LYS A 21 1.41 -16.42 10.73
C LYS A 21 1.88 -15.25 9.87
N LEU A 22 2.11 -15.49 8.58
CA LEU A 22 2.54 -14.44 7.66
C LEU A 22 1.48 -13.33 7.53
N ALA A 23 0.20 -13.70 7.40
CA ALA A 23 -0.88 -12.72 7.33
C ALA A 23 -0.98 -11.88 8.61
N GLN A 24 -0.86 -12.53 9.77
CA GLN A 24 -0.88 -11.86 11.08
C GLN A 24 0.30 -10.88 11.24
N SER A 25 1.53 -11.31 10.97
CA SER A 25 2.71 -10.44 11.07
C SER A 25 2.66 -9.28 10.07
N THR A 26 2.09 -9.52 8.89
CA THR A 26 1.89 -8.46 7.89
C THR A 26 0.87 -7.43 8.38
N ALA A 27 -0.26 -7.88 8.92
CA ALA A 27 -1.28 -7.01 9.51
C ALA A 27 -0.71 -6.20 10.69
N GLU A 28 0.09 -6.80 11.56
CA GLU A 28 0.74 -6.11 12.68
C GLU A 28 1.70 -5.02 12.20
N LEU A 29 2.52 -5.32 11.20
CA LEU A 29 3.43 -4.34 10.60
C LEU A 29 2.67 -3.16 9.99
N ILE A 30 1.62 -3.43 9.21
CA ILE A 30 0.77 -2.39 8.60
C ILE A 30 0.06 -1.56 9.68
N SER A 31 -0.51 -2.21 10.70
CA SER A 31 -1.15 -1.53 11.82
C SER A 31 -0.16 -0.61 12.55
N GLY A 32 1.10 -1.02 12.69
CA GLY A 32 2.17 -0.19 13.22
C GLY A 32 2.39 1.09 12.41
N PHE A 33 2.36 1.01 11.07
CA PHE A 33 2.40 2.20 10.20
C PHE A 33 1.15 3.06 10.34
N SER A 34 -0.04 2.46 10.33
CA SER A 34 -1.30 3.20 10.44
C SER A 34 -1.39 3.98 11.74
N LYS A 35 -1.01 3.39 12.89
CA LYS A 35 -1.04 4.07 14.19
C LYS A 35 -0.15 5.32 14.28
N LYS A 36 0.96 5.36 13.53
CA LYS A 36 1.86 6.52 13.49
C LYS A 36 1.57 7.49 12.33
N GLY A 37 0.44 7.29 11.65
CA GLY A 37 -0.02 8.13 10.54
C GLY A 37 0.64 7.86 9.20
N GLY A 38 1.35 6.73 9.06
CA GLY A 38 2.02 6.30 7.84
C GLY A 38 3.54 6.12 7.97
N PRO A 39 4.18 5.61 6.92
CA PRO A 39 5.62 5.35 6.90
C PRO A 39 6.43 6.65 6.86
N ASN A 40 7.61 6.66 7.51
CA ASN A 40 8.62 7.68 7.27
C ASN A 40 9.53 7.26 6.11
N LEU A 41 10.38 8.17 5.60
CA LEU A 41 11.31 7.88 4.50
C LEU A 41 12.17 6.62 4.71
N THR A 42 12.61 6.38 5.95
CA THR A 42 13.41 5.18 6.32
C THR A 42 12.62 3.88 6.20
N ASP A 43 11.29 3.94 6.24
CA ASP A 43 10.39 2.79 6.19
C ASP A 43 10.01 2.42 4.74
N TYR A 44 10.20 3.34 3.78
CA TYR A 44 9.74 3.17 2.41
C TYR A 44 10.31 1.92 1.72
N PRO A 45 11.60 1.55 1.88
CA PRO A 45 12.12 0.33 1.28
C PRO A 45 11.37 -0.92 1.76
N LEU A 46 11.15 -1.03 3.08
CA LEU A 46 10.44 -2.16 3.68
C LEU A 46 9.00 -2.26 3.16
N LEU A 47 8.27 -1.14 3.17
CA LEU A 47 6.89 -1.12 2.73
C LEU A 47 6.75 -1.38 1.23
N ASN A 48 7.69 -0.90 0.40
CA ASN A 48 7.73 -1.21 -1.03
C ASN A 48 7.95 -2.71 -1.28
N THR A 49 8.89 -3.34 -0.56
CA THR A 49 9.11 -4.79 -0.64
C THR A 49 7.85 -5.55 -0.25
N LEU A 50 7.18 -5.13 0.83
CA LEU A 50 5.92 -5.73 1.26
C LEU A 50 4.85 -5.62 0.17
N LEU A 51 4.55 -4.42 -0.33
CA LEU A 51 3.51 -4.20 -1.35
C LEU A 51 3.80 -4.92 -2.67
N GLN A 52 5.07 -5.06 -3.07
CA GLN A 52 5.45 -5.84 -4.25
C GLN A 52 5.13 -7.34 -4.11
N GLN A 53 5.07 -7.87 -2.89
CA GLN A 53 4.59 -9.23 -2.66
C GLN A 53 3.09 -9.33 -2.91
N PHE A 54 2.34 -8.27 -2.56
CA PHE A 54 0.89 -8.19 -2.80
C PHE A 54 0.51 -8.00 -4.26
N SER A 55 1.35 -7.34 -5.05
CA SER A 55 1.09 -7.11 -6.48
C SER A 55 1.34 -8.33 -7.37
N ARG A 56 1.85 -9.45 -6.83
CA ARG A 56 2.07 -10.68 -7.60
C ARG A 56 0.72 -11.33 -7.92
N GLU A 57 0.55 -11.80 -9.16
CA GLU A 57 -0.69 -12.39 -9.71
C GLU A 57 -1.27 -13.59 -8.94
N ASN A 58 -0.58 -14.07 -7.91
CA ASN A 58 -0.94 -15.27 -7.16
C ASN A 58 -1.26 -15.01 -5.70
N ILE A 59 -1.46 -13.76 -5.27
CA ILE A 59 -1.71 -13.54 -3.83
C ILE A 59 -2.98 -14.21 -3.32
N HIS A 60 -4.02 -14.30 -4.15
CA HIS A 60 -5.23 -15.06 -3.85
C HIS A 60 -5.02 -16.59 -3.81
N LYS A 61 -3.87 -17.09 -4.28
CA LYS A 61 -3.43 -18.48 -4.10
C LYS A 61 -2.61 -18.68 -2.82
N ILE A 62 -2.11 -17.59 -2.23
CA ILE A 62 -1.28 -17.61 -1.01
C ILE A 62 -2.13 -17.36 0.23
N PHE A 63 -3.04 -16.39 0.18
CA PHE A 63 -3.89 -16.00 1.30
C PHE A 63 -5.37 -16.30 1.02
N SER A 64 -6.06 -16.76 2.07
CA SER A 64 -7.52 -16.85 2.06
C SER A 64 -8.17 -15.46 2.03
N ALA A 65 -9.48 -15.42 1.74
CA ALA A 65 -10.24 -14.18 1.78
C ALA A 65 -10.18 -13.50 3.17
N ASP A 66 -10.26 -14.26 4.25
CA ASP A 66 -10.20 -13.75 5.62
C ASP A 66 -8.81 -13.18 5.96
N GLN A 67 -7.74 -13.83 5.49
CA GLN A 67 -6.37 -13.34 5.68
C GLN A 67 -6.14 -12.02 4.92
N LEU A 68 -6.68 -11.91 3.69
CA LEU A 68 -6.63 -10.66 2.95
C LEU A 68 -7.49 -9.57 3.61
N ALA A 69 -8.65 -9.93 4.15
CA ALA A 69 -9.50 -9.00 4.89
C ALA A 69 -8.80 -8.49 6.15
N LEU A 70 -8.12 -9.36 6.90
CA LEU A 70 -7.30 -9.00 8.07
C LEU A 70 -6.21 -7.98 7.69
N ILE A 71 -5.45 -8.26 6.63
CA ILE A 71 -4.38 -7.37 6.15
C ILE A 71 -4.94 -6.02 5.69
N ARG A 72 -6.08 -6.02 4.98
CA ARG A 72 -6.74 -4.78 4.55
C ARG A 72 -7.25 -3.97 5.74
N ALA A 73 -7.87 -4.62 6.73
CA ALA A 73 -8.35 -3.97 7.94
C ALA A 73 -7.21 -3.31 8.73
N ALA A 74 -6.01 -3.87 8.70
CA ALA A 74 -4.85 -3.30 9.40
C ALA A 74 -4.43 -1.90 8.89
N PHE A 75 -4.75 -1.56 7.65
CA PHE A 75 -4.52 -0.21 7.14
C PHE A 75 -5.41 0.84 7.83
N GLY A 76 -6.57 0.44 8.37
CA GLY A 76 -7.52 1.38 8.97
C GLY A 76 -7.95 2.47 7.99
N GLU A 77 -8.01 3.72 8.47
CA GLU A 77 -8.37 4.87 7.63
C GLU A 77 -7.40 5.12 6.47
N ALA A 78 -6.18 4.58 6.52
CA ALA A 78 -5.23 4.72 5.44
C ALA A 78 -5.68 4.02 4.14
N LEU A 79 -6.61 3.06 4.21
CA LEU A 79 -7.21 2.45 3.01
C LEU A 79 -8.59 3.05 2.68
N SER A 80 -9.02 4.10 3.38
CA SER A 80 -10.26 4.82 3.08
C SER A 80 -10.05 5.86 1.96
N PRO A 81 -11.15 6.37 1.35
CA PRO A 81 -11.08 7.46 0.36
C PRO A 81 -10.48 8.78 0.89
N ALA A 82 -10.16 8.90 2.18
CA ALA A 82 -9.45 10.05 2.73
C ALA A 82 -7.96 10.11 2.32
N THR A 83 -7.44 9.05 1.69
CA THR A 83 -6.09 8.97 1.09
C THR A 83 -6.20 8.66 -0.40
N ILE A 84 -5.15 8.95 -1.18
CA ILE A 84 -5.08 8.59 -2.60
C ILE A 84 -5.03 7.07 -2.76
N GLN A 85 -4.29 6.35 -1.91
CA GLN A 85 -4.22 4.89 -2.01
C GLN A 85 -5.58 4.22 -1.75
N GLY A 86 -6.33 4.70 -0.75
CA GLY A 86 -7.66 4.18 -0.48
C GLY A 86 -8.67 4.60 -1.54
N TRP A 87 -8.54 5.80 -2.10
CA TRP A 87 -9.34 6.22 -3.25
C TRP A 87 -9.11 5.29 -4.46
N ALA A 88 -7.84 4.98 -4.77
CA ALA A 88 -7.48 4.06 -5.85
C ALA A 88 -7.97 2.62 -5.61
N TYR A 89 -8.01 2.18 -4.34
CA TYR A 89 -8.56 0.89 -3.95
C TYR A 89 -10.07 0.83 -4.11
N HIS A 90 -10.79 1.84 -3.62
CA HIS A 90 -12.26 1.86 -3.61
C HIS A 90 -12.88 2.22 -4.96
N LYS A 91 -12.17 3.00 -5.80
CA LYS A 91 -12.68 3.52 -7.07
C LYS A 91 -14.11 4.05 -6.94
N PRO A 92 -14.36 5.07 -6.09
CA PRO A 92 -15.71 5.50 -5.71
C PRO A 92 -16.57 5.95 -6.91
N LEU A 93 -15.94 6.35 -8.01
CA LEU A 93 -16.58 6.75 -9.27
C LEU A 93 -16.31 5.75 -10.42
N GLY A 94 -15.81 4.55 -10.10
CA GLY A 94 -15.35 3.56 -11.08
C GLY A 94 -14.21 4.08 -11.96
N TYR A 95 -14.03 3.46 -13.14
CA TYR A 95 -13.00 3.86 -14.11
C TYR A 95 -13.19 5.29 -14.63
N ALA A 96 -14.44 5.75 -14.77
CA ALA A 96 -14.74 7.11 -15.20
C ALA A 96 -14.25 8.18 -14.21
N GLY A 97 -13.95 7.80 -12.97
CA GLY A 97 -13.40 8.65 -11.91
C GLY A 97 -11.89 8.78 -11.87
N ASP A 98 -11.16 8.04 -12.71
CA ASP A 98 -9.70 7.99 -12.65
C ASP A 98 -9.06 9.37 -12.88
N TYR A 99 -9.77 10.32 -13.53
CA TYR A 99 -9.31 11.69 -13.68
C TYR A 99 -9.01 12.38 -12.34
N GLN A 100 -9.74 12.09 -11.27
CA GLN A 100 -9.47 12.68 -9.95
C GLN A 100 -8.22 12.09 -9.30
N ILE A 101 -7.95 10.80 -9.51
CA ILE A 101 -6.68 10.18 -9.07
C ILE A 101 -5.53 10.80 -9.86
N ILE A 102 -5.69 10.95 -11.18
CA ILE A 102 -4.69 11.53 -12.07
C ILE A 102 -4.40 12.98 -11.65
N GLU A 103 -5.43 13.80 -11.41
CA GLU A 103 -5.30 15.17 -10.91
C GLU A 103 -4.54 15.20 -9.57
N LYS A 104 -4.93 14.37 -8.60
CA LYS A 104 -4.22 14.24 -7.32
C LYS A 104 -2.76 13.87 -7.49
N ILE A 105 -2.44 12.99 -8.44
CA ILE A 105 -1.07 12.58 -8.75
C ILE A 105 -0.23 13.73 -9.31
N TYR A 106 -0.79 14.54 -10.21
CA TYR A 106 -0.10 15.70 -10.79
C TYR A 106 0.10 16.82 -9.78
N ASN A 107 -0.90 17.07 -8.93
CA ASN A 107 -0.86 18.13 -7.94
C ASN A 107 -0.12 17.76 -6.65
N TYR A 108 0.49 16.58 -6.56
CA TYR A 108 1.11 16.05 -5.35
C TYR A 108 0.19 16.18 -4.12
N SER A 109 -1.11 15.90 -4.32
CA SER A 109 -2.11 16.11 -3.28
C SER A 109 -1.88 15.20 -2.08
N THR A 110 -2.03 15.74 -0.88
CA THR A 110 -2.02 14.94 0.36
C THR A 110 -3.35 15.10 1.08
N SER A 111 -3.69 14.12 1.91
CA SER A 111 -4.86 14.18 2.78
C SER A 111 -4.86 15.46 3.62
N LEU A 112 -6.03 16.08 3.76
CA LEU A 112 -6.24 17.21 4.65
C LEU A 112 -6.16 16.81 6.13
N ASN A 113 -6.31 15.52 6.43
CA ASN A 113 -6.05 14.99 7.77
C ASN A 113 -4.52 14.82 7.93
N PRO A 114 -3.86 15.59 8.84
CA PRO A 114 -2.42 15.49 9.03
C PRO A 114 -1.96 14.08 9.40
N HIS A 115 -2.80 13.31 10.08
CA HIS A 115 -2.50 11.92 10.45
C HIS A 115 -2.43 10.98 9.23
N LEU A 116 -2.99 11.34 8.08
CA LEU A 116 -2.99 10.50 6.88
C LEU A 116 -2.01 11.00 5.81
N SER A 117 -1.47 12.21 5.96
CA SER A 117 -0.58 12.87 4.97
C SER A 117 0.59 11.98 4.51
N LYS A 118 1.27 11.29 5.44
CA LYS A 118 2.45 10.45 5.11
C LYS A 118 2.12 9.27 4.21
N TRP A 119 0.88 8.79 4.21
CA TRP A 119 0.45 7.74 3.28
C TRP A 119 0.40 8.25 1.84
N ASP A 120 -0.03 9.50 1.64
CA ASP A 120 -0.08 10.11 0.31
C ASP A 120 1.31 10.56 -0.16
N GLU A 121 2.16 11.05 0.76
CA GLU A 121 3.58 11.28 0.49
C GLU A 121 4.26 9.99 0.01
N PHE A 122 4.06 8.89 0.74
CA PHE A 122 4.55 7.57 0.33
C PHE A 122 3.98 7.13 -1.01
N PHE A 123 2.68 7.28 -1.22
CA PHE A 123 2.00 6.95 -2.47
C PHE A 123 2.70 7.63 -3.65
N HIS A 124 2.96 8.94 -3.58
CA HIS A 124 3.62 9.68 -4.66
C HIS A 124 5.05 9.21 -4.98
N THR A 125 5.71 8.48 -4.07
CA THR A 125 7.04 7.92 -4.33
C THR A 125 7.02 6.63 -5.17
N GLN A 126 5.84 6.00 -5.31
CA GLN A 126 5.68 4.74 -6.01
C GLN A 126 5.87 4.90 -7.53
N LYS A 127 6.19 3.77 -8.20
CA LYS A 127 6.45 3.74 -9.65
C LYS A 127 5.25 4.20 -10.48
N ALA A 128 4.03 3.79 -10.10
CA ALA A 128 2.82 4.13 -10.85
C ALA A 128 2.54 5.64 -10.92
N PRO A 129 2.44 6.39 -9.79
CA PRO A 129 2.22 7.84 -9.85
C PRO A 129 3.39 8.60 -10.49
N LYS A 130 4.63 8.14 -10.33
CA LYS A 130 5.77 8.68 -11.10
C LYS A 130 5.60 8.49 -12.60
N ALA A 131 5.19 7.30 -13.04
CA ALA A 131 4.97 7.02 -14.46
C ALA A 131 3.81 7.87 -15.04
N VAL A 132 2.73 8.08 -14.28
CA VAL A 132 1.66 9.01 -14.69
C VAL A 132 2.24 10.39 -14.91
N ARG A 133 3.00 10.94 -13.96
CA ARG A 133 3.62 12.27 -14.11
C ARG A 133 4.56 12.36 -15.32
N ASN A 134 5.37 11.34 -15.52
CA ASN A 134 6.32 11.28 -16.64
C ASN A 134 5.63 11.22 -18.02
N ARG A 135 4.35 10.81 -18.10
CA ARG A 135 3.61 10.82 -19.37
C ARG A 135 3.32 12.22 -19.87
N LEU A 136 3.04 13.19 -18.99
CA LEU A 136 2.85 14.58 -19.42
C LEU A 136 4.19 15.27 -19.75
N SER A 137 5.25 15.01 -19.00
CA SER A 137 6.55 15.65 -19.27
C SER A 137 7.07 15.34 -20.67
N PHE A 138 6.80 14.14 -21.19
CA PHE A 138 7.15 13.76 -22.56
C PHE A 138 6.51 14.65 -23.65
N PHE A 139 5.37 15.30 -23.38
CA PHE A 139 4.67 16.17 -24.34
C PHE A 139 4.92 17.67 -24.10
N LEU A 140 5.66 18.02 -23.05
CA LEU A 140 5.99 19.40 -22.69
C LEU A 140 7.42 19.80 -23.09
N ASP A 141 8.18 18.84 -23.63
CA ASP A 141 9.43 19.04 -24.37
C ASP A 141 9.15 19.17 -25.87
#